data_AF-A0A6J4NNY9-F1
#
_entry.id   AF-A0A6J4NNY9-F1
#
_cell.length_a   1.000
_cell.length_b   1.000
_cell.length_c   1.000
_cell.angle_alpha   90.00
_cell.angle_beta   90.00
_cell.angle_gamma   90.00
#
_symmetry.space_group_name_H-M   'P 1'
#
loop_
_entity.id
_entity.type
_entity.pdbx_description
1 polymer ?
#
loop_
_entity_poly.entity_id
_entity_poly.type
_entity_poly.pdbx_seq_one_letter_code
_entity_poly.pdbx_strand_id
1 'polypeptide(L)' 'FCRSLPERAGVVAVPTQGFHDDAEAGRQLVRWAFCKEDDVIAEGLRRLSGADLTA' A
#
# COMPACT_ATOMS: atom_id res chain seq x y z
N PHE A 1 -5.38 -2.42 7.42
CA PHE A 1 -4.29 -1.68 6.75
C PHE A 1 -4.64 -1.22 5.33
N CYS A 2 -4.65 -2.05 4.28
CA CYS A 2 -4.87 -1.54 2.90
C CYS A 2 -6.17 -0.75 2.71
N ARG A 3 -7.26 -1.14 3.40
CA ARG A 3 -8.54 -0.41 3.36
C ARG A 3 -8.48 0.99 3.95
N SER A 4 -7.59 1.26 4.91
CA SER A 4 -7.46 2.57 5.58
C SER A 4 -6.42 3.49 4.93
N LEU A 5 -5.57 2.97 4.03
CA LEU A 5 -4.53 3.76 3.35
C LEU A 5 -5.09 4.95 2.51
N PRO A 6 -6.23 4.84 1.81
CA PRO A 6 -6.78 5.97 1.06
C PRO A 6 -7.09 7.16 1.96
N GLU A 7 -7.69 6.91 3.12
CA GLU A 7 -8.08 7.96 4.07
C GLU A 7 -6.87 8.53 4.80
N ARG A 8 -5.91 7.68 5.19
CA ARG A 8 -4.75 8.09 6.00
C ARG A 8 -3.61 8.71 5.20
N ALA A 9 -3.39 8.22 3.98
CA ALA A 9 -2.22 8.54 3.18
C ALA A 9 -2.56 8.89 1.72
N GLY A 10 -3.83 8.87 1.30
CA GLY A 10 -4.20 9.24 -0.06
C GLY A 10 -3.59 8.34 -1.14
N VAL A 11 -3.25 7.09 -0.79
CA VAL A 11 -2.66 6.08 -1.69
C VAL A 11 -3.36 4.72 -1.51
N VAL A 12 -3.17 3.82 -2.47
CA VAL A 12 -3.73 2.46 -2.46
C VAL A 12 -2.64 1.41 -2.62
N ALA A 13 -2.73 0.34 -1.84
CA ALA A 13 -1.90 -0.86 -1.98
C ALA A 13 -2.80 -2.10 -2.10
N VAL A 14 -2.30 -3.16 -2.72
CA VAL A 14 -3.04 -4.41 -2.86
C VAL A 14 -2.66 -5.36 -1.71
N PRO A 15 -3.61 -5.89 -0.91
CA PRO A 15 -3.31 -6.90 0.09
C PRO A 15 -2.84 -8.19 -0.59
N THR A 16 -1.76 -8.78 -0.12
CA THR A 16 -1.20 -9.96 -0.80
C THR A 16 -1.92 -11.25 -0.47
N GLN A 17 -2.72 -11.30 0.61
CA GLN A 17 -3.45 -12.50 1.07
C GLN A 17 -4.19 -13.25 -0.05
N GLY A 18 -4.77 -12.53 -1.02
CA GLY A 18 -5.47 -13.15 -2.16
C GLY A 18 -4.57 -13.81 -3.22
N PHE A 19 -3.25 -13.72 -3.06
CA PHE A 19 -2.24 -14.34 -3.93
C PHE A 19 -1.47 -15.48 -3.24
N HIS A 20 -1.82 -15.82 -1.99
CA HIS A 20 -1.23 -16.94 -1.27
C HIS A 20 -2.28 -18.03 -1.05
N ASP A 21 -1.87 -19.30 -1.16
CA ASP A 21 -2.74 -20.43 -0.81
C ASP A 21 -3.06 -20.44 0.70
N ASP A 22 -2.07 -20.13 1.54
CA ASP A 22 -2.25 -19.79 2.95
C ASP A 22 -2.40 -18.28 3.10
N ALA A 23 -3.63 -17.84 3.40
CA ALA A 23 -3.95 -16.42 3.56
C ALA A 23 -3.20 -15.76 4.74
N GLU A 24 -2.75 -16.52 5.74
CA GLU A 24 -2.00 -15.97 6.87
C GLU A 24 -0.56 -15.60 6.45
N ALA A 25 0.04 -16.37 5.54
CA ALA A 25 1.37 -16.09 5.00
C ALA A 25 1.47 -14.70 4.33
N GLY A 26 0.38 -14.23 3.70
CA GLY A 26 0.29 -12.91 3.07
C GLY A 26 -0.29 -11.80 3.95
N ARG A 27 -0.71 -12.09 5.19
CA ARG A 27 -1.53 -11.15 6.00
C ARG A 27 -0.82 -9.83 6.32
N GLN A 28 0.50 -9.88 6.50
CA GLN A 28 1.33 -8.72 6.83
C GLN A 28 1.98 -8.05 5.61
N LEU A 29 1.76 -8.57 4.40
CA LEU A 29 2.43 -8.12 3.19
C LEU A 29 1.47 -7.36 2.26
N VAL A 30 1.98 -6.29 1.65
CA VAL A 30 1.25 -5.47 0.68
C VAL A 30 2.05 -5.34 -0.62
N ARG A 31 1.35 -5.21 -1.75
CA ARG A 31 1.95 -5.03 -3.08
C ARG A 31 1.69 -3.64 -3.62
N TRP A 32 2.75 -3.02 -4.13
CA TRP A 32 2.73 -1.75 -4.87
C TRP A 32 2.95 -2.00 -6.37
N ALA A 33 2.50 -1.07 -7.20
CA ALA A 33 2.77 -1.07 -8.63
C ALA A 33 3.42 0.27 -9.02
N PHE A 34 4.50 0.19 -9.79
CA PHE A 34 5.31 1.35 -10.20
C PHE A 34 5.19 1.66 -11.69
N CYS A 35 4.19 1.12 -12.37
CA CYS A 35 3.87 1.43 -13.77
C CYS A 35 3.12 2.76 -13.90
N LYS A 36 3.72 3.85 -13.40
CA LYS A 36 3.21 5.21 -13.41
C LYS A 36 4.33 6.18 -13.79
N GLU A 37 3.96 7.41 -14.12
CA GLU A 37 4.92 8.50 -14.29
C GLU A 37 5.70 8.74 -12.97
N ASP A 38 6.96 9.17 -13.10
CA ASP A 38 7.87 9.33 -11.97
C ASP A 38 7.34 10.32 -10.91
N ASP A 39 6.62 11.35 -11.36
CA ASP A 39 6.01 12.36 -10.48
C ASP A 39 4.89 11.78 -9.61
N VAL A 40 4.09 10.85 -10.15
CA VAL A 40 3.05 10.10 -9.43
C VAL A 40 3.68 9.21 -8.38
N ILE A 41 4.79 8.53 -8.71
CA ILE A 41 5.51 7.69 -7.76
C ILE A 41 6.10 8.55 -6.64
N ALA A 42 6.75 9.65 -6.98
CA ALA A 42 7.33 10.59 -6.01
C ALA A 42 6.27 11.19 -5.08
N GLU A 43 5.09 11.54 -5.60
CA GLU A 43 3.96 12.01 -4.79
C GLU A 43 3.45 10.92 -3.84
N GLY A 44 3.31 9.68 -4.31
CA GLY A 44 2.95 8.55 -3.46
C GLY A 44 3.93 8.34 -2.30
N LEU A 45 5.23 8.42 -2.58
CA LEU A 45 6.28 8.32 -1.55
C LEU A 45 6.21 9.47 -0.54
N ARG A 46 5.98 10.72 -1.01
CA ARG A 46 5.82 11.88 -0.11
C ARG A 46 4.65 11.69 0.85
N ARG A 47 3.49 11.28 0.34
CA ARG A 47 2.29 11.06 1.16
C ARG A 47 2.49 9.93 2.18
N LEU A 48 3.07 8.82 1.75
CA LEU A 48 3.36 7.69 2.63
C LEU A 48 4.31 8.06 3.76
N SER A 49 5.34 8.85 3.45
CA SER A 49 6.35 9.26 4.43
C SER A 49 5.82 10.23 5.48
N GLY A 50 4.75 10.99 5.16
CA GLY A 50 4.12 11.93 6.08
C GLY A 50 2.89 11.40 6.84
N ALA A 51 2.47 10.15 6.58
CA ALA A 51 1.25 9.59 7.14
C ALA A 51 1.50 8.75 8.40
N ASP A 52 0.53 8.71 9.32
CA ASP A 52 0.51 7.73 10.40
C ASP A 52 -0.03 6.38 9.88
N LEU A 53 0.90 5.43 9.76
CA LEU A 53 0.67 4.09 9.25
C LEU A 53 0.52 3.03 10.35
N THR A 54 0.47 3.41 11.63
CA THR A 54 0.22 2.46 12.71
C THR A 54 -1.21 1.91 12.63
N ALA A 55 -1.34 0.59 12.67
CA ALA A 55 -2.58 -0.16 12.50
C ALA A 55 -3.12 -0.67 13.84
#